data_AF-A3LWP5-F1
#
_entry.id   AF-A3LWP5-F1
#
_cell.length_a   1.000
_cell.length_b   1.000
_cell.length_c   1.000
_cell.angle_alpha   90.00
_cell.angle_beta   90.00
_cell.angle_gamma   90.00
#
_symmetry.space_group_name_H-M   'P 1'
#
loop_
_entity.id
_entity.type
_entity.pdbx_description
1 polymer ?
#
loop_
_entity_poly.entity_id
_entity_poly.type
_entity_poly.pdbx_seq_one_letter_code
_entity_poly.pdbx_strand_id
1 'polypeptide(L)'
;MFDIPESVKKLFDTFPLTTYPAIPKTTSGNDEFIEEKKFYFENEKQSQISTNASFSLGVHNVVEFKGQDGKRKYIPSDPVSLGQALILCHKNKLKLPTTSSTNRSCNSIMKVSFHASPDKQLPILIEDDKQSRTIRTISSIIETVAKSNFQKHPYLDAELLVLNDFIDLKLFDLWILCLLNENIDRFDEIFDIDSKLDLSFVAKSLVINNIYSEVEHWRAFRTRNPNLFDYMELLLSTN
;
A
#
# COMPACT_ATOMS: atom_id res chain seq x y z
N MET A 1 -44.12 -0.28 4.91
CA MET A 1 -43.18 -1.41 5.13
C MET A 1 -44.03 -2.55 5.67
N PHE A 2 -44.19 -3.64 4.92
CA PHE A 2 -45.08 -4.73 5.32
C PHE A 2 -44.30 -5.71 6.19
N ASP A 3 -44.68 -5.82 7.47
CA ASP A 3 -44.12 -6.82 8.36
C ASP A 3 -44.72 -8.18 8.06
N ILE A 4 -43.84 -9.14 7.76
CA ILE A 4 -44.23 -10.51 7.43
C ILE A 4 -44.65 -11.21 8.73
N PRO A 5 -45.81 -11.90 8.75
CA PRO A 5 -46.24 -12.67 9.90
C PRO A 5 -45.19 -13.69 10.34
N GLU A 6 -44.98 -13.79 11.65
CA GLU A 6 -43.89 -14.58 12.26
C GLU A 6 -43.92 -16.07 11.86
N SER A 7 -45.10 -16.62 11.62
CA SER A 7 -45.30 -17.99 11.15
C SER A 7 -44.80 -18.20 9.72
N VAL A 8 -44.99 -17.23 8.84
CA VAL A 8 -44.43 -17.26 7.48
C VAL A 8 -42.91 -17.13 7.55
N LYS A 9 -42.41 -16.23 8.41
CA LYS A 9 -40.97 -16.05 8.63
C LYS A 9 -40.28 -17.33 9.11
N LYS A 10 -40.86 -18.06 10.08
CA LYS A 10 -40.34 -19.35 10.58
C LYS A 10 -40.26 -20.42 9.49
N LEU A 11 -41.21 -20.46 8.56
CA LEU A 11 -41.19 -21.39 7.43
C LEU A 11 -39.98 -21.13 6.53
N PHE A 12 -39.66 -19.87 6.26
CA PHE A 12 -38.53 -19.48 5.41
C PHE A 12 -37.18 -19.55 6.14
N ASP A 13 -37.13 -19.25 7.45
CA ASP A 13 -35.93 -19.38 8.29
C ASP A 13 -35.52 -20.85 8.52
N THR A 14 -36.40 -21.82 8.21
CA THR A 14 -36.09 -23.26 8.23
C THR A 14 -35.26 -23.69 7.01
N PHE A 15 -35.16 -22.86 5.98
CA PHE A 15 -34.23 -23.04 4.88
C PHE A 15 -32.95 -22.26 5.18
N PRO A 16 -31.75 -22.84 4.96
CA PRO A 16 -31.47 -24.08 4.22
C PRO A 16 -31.59 -25.38 5.03
N LEU A 17 -32.05 -26.46 4.37
CA LEU A 17 -32.22 -27.80 4.97
C LEU A 17 -30.91 -28.44 5.46
N THR A 18 -29.79 -28.05 4.85
CA THR A 18 -28.44 -28.46 5.24
C THR A 18 -27.50 -27.28 5.07
N THR A 19 -26.83 -26.87 6.15
CA THR A 19 -25.75 -25.88 6.10
C THR A 19 -24.43 -26.62 6.12
N TYR A 20 -23.70 -26.59 5.00
CA TYR A 20 -22.36 -27.15 4.92
C TYR A 20 -21.37 -26.28 5.70
N PRO A 21 -20.30 -26.87 6.27
CA PRO A 21 -19.22 -26.09 6.86
C PRO A 21 -18.58 -25.19 5.80
N ALA A 22 -18.01 -24.08 6.24
CA ALA A 22 -17.31 -23.16 5.35
C ALA A 22 -16.20 -23.90 4.60
N ILE A 23 -16.24 -23.83 3.27
CA ILE A 23 -15.16 -24.36 2.44
C ILE A 23 -13.95 -23.44 2.69
N PRO A 24 -12.78 -23.99 3.09
CA PRO A 24 -11.58 -23.19 3.26
C PRO A 24 -11.26 -22.48 1.94
N LYS A 25 -11.13 -21.15 2.01
CA LYS A 25 -10.91 -20.30 0.83
C LYS A 25 -9.46 -20.33 0.32
N THR A 26 -8.59 -21.12 0.95
CA THR A 26 -7.17 -21.18 0.64
C THR A 26 -6.79 -22.56 0.13
N THR A 27 -6.03 -22.58 -0.96
CA THR A 27 -5.26 -23.73 -1.41
C THR A 27 -3.82 -23.54 -0.90
N SER A 28 -3.12 -24.63 -0.60
CA SER A 28 -1.74 -24.55 -0.08
C SER A 28 -0.81 -23.70 -0.97
N GLY A 29 -0.95 -23.79 -2.30
CA GLY A 29 -0.17 -22.97 -3.22
C GLY A 29 -0.49 -21.46 -3.18
N ASN A 30 -1.72 -21.07 -2.81
CA ASN A 30 -2.06 -19.66 -2.64
C ASN A 30 -1.43 -19.09 -1.36
N ASP A 31 -1.40 -19.88 -0.29
CA ASP A 31 -0.82 -19.45 0.98
C ASP A 31 0.70 -19.25 0.86
N GLU A 32 1.40 -20.16 0.19
CA GLU A 32 2.83 -20.01 -0.13
C GLU A 32 3.10 -18.75 -0.95
N PHE A 33 2.33 -18.51 -2.01
CA PHE A 33 2.46 -17.32 -2.86
C PHE A 33 2.21 -16.01 -2.09
N ILE A 34 1.27 -16.00 -1.14
CA ILE A 34 1.01 -14.85 -0.28
C ILE A 34 2.18 -14.62 0.68
N GLU A 35 2.71 -15.68 1.28
CA GLU A 35 3.84 -15.58 2.21
C GLU A 35 5.13 -15.12 1.53
N GLU A 36 5.39 -15.53 0.28
CA GLU A 36 6.52 -15.04 -0.52
C GLU A 36 6.50 -13.52 -0.75
N LYS A 37 5.30 -12.92 -0.73
CA LYS A 37 5.13 -11.47 -0.92
C LYS A 37 5.18 -10.68 0.38
N LYS A 38 5.30 -11.34 1.54
CA LYS A 38 5.34 -10.70 2.85
C LYS A 38 6.76 -10.60 3.39
N PHE A 39 7.11 -9.41 3.85
CA PHE A 39 8.37 -9.09 4.50
C PHE A 39 8.07 -8.63 5.93
N TYR A 40 8.30 -9.51 6.89
CA TYR A 40 7.93 -9.27 8.29
C TYR A 40 8.89 -8.31 8.97
N PHE A 41 8.33 -7.30 9.65
CA PHE A 41 9.11 -6.41 10.50
C PHE A 41 9.76 -7.20 11.65
N GLU A 42 10.78 -6.60 12.26
CA GLU A 42 11.48 -7.17 13.40
C GLU A 42 11.06 -6.50 14.71
N ASN A 43 10.92 -7.30 15.78
CA ASN A 43 10.70 -6.76 17.11
C ASN A 43 12.04 -6.61 17.86
N GLU A 44 12.29 -5.43 18.45
CA GLU A 44 13.50 -5.22 19.27
C GLU A 44 13.50 -6.02 20.58
N LYS A 45 12.30 -6.36 21.08
CA LYS A 45 12.12 -7.17 22.29
C LYS A 45 11.31 -8.41 21.92
N GLN A 46 11.74 -9.57 22.42
CA GLN A 46 11.02 -10.85 22.39
C GLN A 46 9.74 -10.82 23.24
N SER A 47 9.08 -9.68 23.33
CA SER A 47 7.78 -9.58 23.95
C SER A 47 6.79 -10.26 23.01
N GLN A 48 6.31 -11.42 23.44
CA GLN A 48 5.09 -12.10 22.99
C GLN A 48 3.88 -11.18 23.16
N ILE A 49 3.89 -10.00 22.54
CA ILE A 49 2.71 -9.16 22.43
C ILE A 49 1.94 -9.78 21.27
N SER A 50 1.26 -10.89 21.58
CA SER A 50 0.10 -11.36 20.85
C SER A 50 -1.06 -10.38 21.09
N THR A 51 -0.86 -9.11 20.76
CA THR A 51 -2.02 -8.28 20.43
C THR A 51 -2.61 -8.91 19.19
N ASN A 52 -3.89 -9.26 19.27
CA ASN A 52 -4.61 -9.88 18.16
C ASN A 52 -4.76 -8.96 16.94
N ALA A 53 -4.21 -7.75 17.02
CA ALA A 53 -4.10 -6.80 15.95
C ALA A 53 -2.74 -6.94 15.26
N SER A 54 -2.77 -7.20 13.96
CA SER A 54 -1.61 -7.19 13.07
C SER A 54 -1.87 -6.24 11.92
N PHE A 55 -0.82 -5.68 11.32
CA PHE A 55 -0.97 -4.89 10.10
C PHE A 55 -0.02 -5.33 8.99
N SER A 56 -0.48 -5.18 7.75
CA SER A 56 0.33 -5.30 6.55
C SER A 56 0.32 -3.99 5.77
N LEU A 57 1.51 -3.43 5.52
CA LEU A 57 1.68 -2.28 4.64
C LEU A 57 1.78 -2.78 3.19
N GLY A 58 0.76 -2.55 2.39
CA GLY A 58 0.73 -2.86 0.97
C GLY A 58 1.53 -1.83 0.17
N VAL A 59 2.55 -2.29 -0.56
CA VAL A 59 3.49 -1.45 -1.34
C VAL A 59 3.66 -2.02 -2.76
N HIS A 60 4.18 -1.23 -3.69
CA HIS A 60 4.43 -1.67 -5.07
C HIS A 60 5.46 -2.79 -5.14
N ASN A 61 6.70 -2.50 -4.72
CA ASN A 61 7.76 -3.48 -4.63
C ASN A 61 8.58 -3.30 -3.35
N VAL A 62 9.42 -4.28 -3.08
CA VAL A 62 10.37 -4.29 -1.98
C VAL A 62 11.74 -4.66 -2.54
N VAL A 63 12.72 -3.78 -2.31
CA VAL A 63 14.10 -3.94 -2.76
C VAL A 63 15.01 -4.31 -1.60
N GLU A 64 16.04 -5.09 -1.90
CA GLU A 64 17.08 -5.44 -0.94
C GLU A 64 18.14 -4.34 -0.89
N PHE A 65 18.32 -3.76 0.29
CA PHE A 65 19.33 -2.75 0.57
C PHE A 65 20.38 -3.30 1.54
N LYS A 66 21.65 -3.24 1.12
CA LYS A 66 22.77 -3.63 1.98
C LYS A 66 23.19 -2.44 2.84
N GLY A 67 22.90 -2.51 4.14
CA GLY A 67 23.31 -1.48 5.09
C GLY A 67 24.82 -1.47 5.33
N GLN A 68 25.31 -0.41 5.95
CA GLN A 68 26.72 -0.28 6.38
C GLN A 68 27.15 -1.42 7.33
N ASP A 69 26.20 -1.93 8.12
CA ASP A 69 26.38 -3.08 9.03
C ASP A 69 26.58 -4.43 8.29
N GLY A 70 26.61 -4.42 6.95
CA GLY A 70 26.69 -5.62 6.11
C GLY A 70 25.40 -6.45 6.04
N LYS A 71 24.39 -6.12 6.85
CA LYS A 71 23.08 -6.78 6.87
C LYS A 71 22.21 -6.35 5.69
N ARG A 72 21.49 -7.32 5.13
CA ARG A 72 20.50 -7.14 4.06
C ARG A 72 19.17 -6.73 4.69
N LYS A 73 18.70 -5.53 4.34
CA LYS A 73 17.41 -4.98 4.80
C LYS A 73 16.48 -4.91 3.60
N TYR A 74 15.20 -5.15 3.82
CA TYR A 74 14.18 -4.99 2.79
C TYR A 74 13.45 -3.66 3.00
N ILE A 75 13.40 -2.86 1.95
CA ILE A 75 12.77 -1.53 1.97
C ILE A 75 11.82 -1.40 0.78
N PRO A 76 10.71 -0.65 0.92
CA PRO A 76 9.87 -0.34 -0.23
C PRO A 76 10.67 0.39 -1.33
N SER A 77 10.33 0.11 -2.59
CA SER A 77 10.98 0.70 -3.76
C SER A 77 10.63 2.17 -3.98
N ASP A 78 9.42 2.57 -3.61
CA ASP A 78 8.92 3.94 -3.78
C ASP A 78 9.08 4.78 -2.49
N PRO A 79 9.34 6.09 -2.61
CA PRO A 79 9.66 6.95 -1.47
C PRO A 79 8.49 7.14 -0.50
N VAL A 80 7.24 7.10 -0.99
CA VAL A 80 6.06 7.29 -0.14
C VAL A 80 5.86 6.08 0.76
N SER A 81 5.88 4.88 0.19
CA SER A 81 5.84 3.61 0.92
C SER A 81 6.99 3.48 1.90
N LEU A 82 8.21 3.88 1.51
CA LEU A 82 9.36 3.87 2.40
C LEU A 82 9.15 4.81 3.59
N GLY A 83 8.68 6.03 3.35
CA GLY A 83 8.33 6.98 4.42
C GLY A 83 7.33 6.40 5.41
N GLN A 84 6.23 5.81 4.91
CA GLN A 84 5.21 5.18 5.76
C GLN A 84 5.75 3.96 6.52
N ALA A 85 6.59 3.13 5.90
CA ALA A 85 7.24 2.01 6.57
C ALA A 85 8.12 2.47 7.74
N LEU A 86 8.88 3.57 7.56
CA LEU A 86 9.72 4.15 8.62
C LEU A 86 8.88 4.74 9.75
N ILE A 87 7.79 5.44 9.44
CA ILE A 87 6.84 5.96 10.43
C ILE A 87 6.25 4.82 11.27
N LEU A 88 5.82 3.73 10.62
CA LEU A 88 5.28 2.55 11.29
C LEU A 88 6.32 1.85 12.16
N CYS A 89 7.57 1.75 11.68
CA CYS A 89 8.70 1.25 12.47
C CYS A 89 8.89 2.09 13.74
N HIS A 90 8.96 3.41 13.59
CA HIS A 90 9.17 4.32 14.71
C HIS A 90 8.03 4.25 15.73
N LYS A 91 6.77 4.32 15.25
CA LYS A 91 5.57 4.31 16.10
C LYS A 91 5.41 3.01 16.90
N ASN A 92 5.72 1.87 16.28
CA ASN A 92 5.51 0.55 16.88
C ASN A 92 6.80 -0.07 17.46
N LYS A 93 7.91 0.67 17.48
CA LYS A 93 9.23 0.19 17.93
C LYS A 93 9.67 -1.08 17.18
N LEU A 94 9.42 -1.09 15.88
CA LEU A 94 9.81 -2.16 14.97
C LEU A 94 11.09 -1.79 14.21
N LYS A 95 11.78 -2.82 13.73
CA LYS A 95 12.89 -2.73 12.79
C LYS A 95 12.45 -3.18 11.41
N LEU A 96 13.10 -2.63 10.39
CA LEU A 96 12.88 -3.04 9.00
C LEU A 96 13.15 -4.54 8.83
N PRO A 97 12.44 -5.22 7.91
CA PRO A 97 12.63 -6.65 7.67
C PRO A 97 14.06 -6.99 7.24
N THR A 98 14.60 -8.12 7.72
CA THR A 98 15.85 -8.70 7.24
C THR A 98 15.72 -10.19 6.96
N THR A 99 16.62 -10.73 6.12
CA THR A 99 16.60 -12.14 5.67
C THR A 99 16.81 -13.15 6.80
N SER A 100 17.48 -12.74 7.88
CA SER A 100 18.03 -13.65 8.90
C SER A 100 17.43 -13.47 10.29
N SER A 101 16.28 -12.80 10.39
CA SER A 101 15.68 -12.52 11.69
C SER A 101 14.91 -13.73 12.23
N THR A 102 15.28 -14.13 13.44
CA THR A 102 14.53 -15.11 14.24
C THR A 102 13.37 -14.46 15.01
N ASN A 103 13.36 -13.12 15.09
CA ASN A 103 12.38 -12.32 15.83
C ASN A 103 11.39 -11.60 14.90
N ARG A 104 10.66 -12.37 14.09
CA ARG A 104 9.62 -11.84 13.19
C ARG A 104 8.43 -11.30 13.99
N SER A 105 8.00 -10.11 13.63
CA SER A 105 6.74 -9.51 14.08
C SER A 105 5.55 -10.14 13.33
N CYS A 106 4.34 -10.01 13.88
CA CYS A 106 3.11 -10.29 13.13
C CYS A 106 2.81 -9.22 12.06
N ASN A 107 3.51 -8.08 12.13
CA ASN A 107 3.37 -7.00 11.18
C ASN A 107 4.30 -7.20 9.98
N SER A 108 3.86 -6.82 8.79
CA SER A 108 4.63 -7.02 7.56
C SER A 108 4.51 -5.87 6.57
N ILE A 109 5.47 -5.80 5.65
CA ILE A 109 5.33 -5.15 4.35
C ILE A 109 4.84 -6.22 3.38
N MET A 110 3.91 -5.91 2.49
CA MET A 110 3.37 -6.84 1.51
C MET A 110 3.43 -6.23 0.12
N LYS A 111 3.98 -6.96 -0.85
CA LYS A 111 3.92 -6.57 -2.27
C LYS A 111 2.51 -6.77 -2.80
N VAL A 112 1.91 -5.71 -3.28
CA VAL A 112 0.55 -5.72 -3.85
C VAL A 112 0.50 -4.89 -5.13
N SER A 113 -0.46 -5.19 -5.99
CA SER A 113 -0.78 -4.31 -7.11
C SER A 113 -1.52 -3.08 -6.61
N PHE A 114 -1.34 -1.93 -7.26
CA PHE A 114 -2.13 -0.73 -6.96
C PHE A 114 -3.63 -0.93 -7.19
N HIS A 115 -4.02 -1.91 -8.01
CA HIS A 115 -5.41 -2.37 -8.16
C HIS A 115 -6.00 -2.97 -6.88
N ALA A 116 -5.18 -3.31 -5.87
CA ALA A 116 -5.67 -3.72 -4.56
C ALA A 116 -6.19 -2.55 -3.72
N SER A 117 -5.86 -1.31 -4.09
CA SER A 117 -6.36 -0.12 -3.40
C SER A 117 -7.66 0.39 -4.01
N PRO A 118 -8.65 0.82 -3.19
CA PRO A 118 -9.88 1.46 -3.69
C PRO A 118 -9.64 2.72 -4.53
N ASP A 119 -8.57 3.45 -4.26
CA ASP A 119 -8.18 4.68 -4.95
C ASP A 119 -7.10 4.47 -6.02
N LYS A 120 -6.78 3.20 -6.33
CA LYS A 120 -5.71 2.80 -7.27
C LYS A 120 -4.33 3.41 -6.94
N GLN A 121 -4.09 3.71 -5.67
CA GLN A 121 -2.84 4.28 -5.20
C GLN A 121 -2.28 3.47 -4.03
N LEU A 122 -0.95 3.35 -3.99
CA LEU A 122 -0.21 2.79 -2.87
C LEU A 122 0.63 3.88 -2.17
N PRO A 123 1.01 3.68 -0.89
CA PRO A 123 0.74 2.51 -0.05
C PRO A 123 -0.67 2.45 0.55
N ILE A 124 -1.11 1.24 0.92
CA ILE A 124 -2.29 0.99 1.74
C ILE A 124 -1.91 0.30 3.05
N LEU A 125 -2.67 0.55 4.11
CA LEU A 125 -2.49 -0.13 5.40
C LEU A 125 -3.66 -1.07 5.65
N ILE A 126 -3.36 -2.37 5.68
CA ILE A 126 -4.31 -3.43 5.98
C ILE A 126 -4.17 -3.74 7.47
N GLU A 127 -5.16 -3.37 8.27
CA GLU A 127 -5.20 -3.67 9.71
C GLU A 127 -6.16 -4.84 9.91
N ASP A 128 -5.63 -5.93 10.45
CA ASP A 128 -6.37 -7.13 10.80
C ASP A 128 -6.53 -7.18 12.31
N ASP A 129 -7.77 -7.06 12.78
CA ASP A 129 -8.18 -7.41 14.13
C ASP A 129 -9.03 -8.68 14.11
N LYS A 130 -9.19 -9.35 15.27
CA LYS A 130 -9.95 -10.60 15.45
C LYS A 130 -11.34 -10.61 14.82
N GLN A 131 -11.97 -9.46 14.67
CA GLN A 131 -13.36 -9.32 14.22
C GLN A 131 -13.50 -8.57 12.89
N SER A 132 -12.47 -7.84 12.44
CA SER A 132 -12.58 -6.98 11.27
C SER A 132 -11.23 -6.76 10.59
N ARG A 133 -11.26 -6.76 9.26
CA ARG A 133 -10.18 -6.26 8.41
C ARG A 133 -10.55 -4.87 7.93
N THR A 134 -9.69 -3.88 8.17
CA THR A 134 -9.85 -2.51 7.66
C THR A 134 -8.70 -2.15 6.73
N ILE A 135 -9.01 -1.58 5.57
CA ILE A 135 -8.03 -1.11 4.60
C ILE A 135 -8.04 0.42 4.62
N ARG A 136 -6.91 1.03 5.00
CA ARG A 136 -6.72 2.49 4.96
C ARG A 136 -5.96 2.87 3.70
N THR A 137 -6.50 3.82 2.96
CA THR A 137 -5.86 4.44 1.80
C THR A 137 -4.72 5.38 2.22
N ILE A 138 -3.87 5.74 1.27
CA ILE A 138 -2.78 6.68 1.49
C ILE A 138 -3.26 8.03 2.04
N SER A 139 -4.38 8.56 1.56
CA SER A 139 -4.95 9.82 2.07
C SER A 139 -5.33 9.71 3.55
N SER A 140 -5.93 8.58 3.95
CA SER A 140 -6.29 8.33 5.35
C SER A 140 -5.06 8.17 6.24
N ILE A 141 -4.01 7.52 5.73
CA ILE A 141 -2.73 7.36 6.44
C ILE A 141 -2.09 8.73 6.69
N ILE A 142 -1.93 9.56 5.66
CA ILE A 142 -1.32 10.90 5.76
C ILE A 142 -2.10 11.78 6.74
N GLU A 143 -3.43 11.80 6.62
CA GLU A 143 -4.28 12.57 7.54
C GLU A 143 -4.10 12.12 8.99
N THR A 144 -4.01 10.81 9.21
CA THR A 144 -3.80 10.23 10.55
C THR A 144 -2.43 10.62 11.10
N VAL A 145 -1.38 10.52 10.29
CA VAL A 145 -0.01 10.91 10.67
C VAL A 145 0.02 12.40 11.03
N ALA A 146 -0.56 13.25 10.19
CA ALA A 146 -0.57 14.69 10.41
C ALA A 146 -1.30 15.07 11.71
N LYS A 147 -2.50 14.52 11.93
CA LYS A 147 -3.27 14.75 13.17
C LYS A 147 -2.53 14.28 14.43
N SER A 148 -1.89 13.12 14.36
CA SER A 148 -1.26 12.50 15.52
C SER A 148 0.05 13.16 15.98
N ASN A 149 0.77 13.81 15.05
CA ASN A 149 2.11 14.32 15.28
C ASN A 149 2.21 15.85 15.34
N PHE A 150 1.32 16.60 14.66
CA PHE A 150 1.47 18.05 14.48
C PHE A 150 0.34 18.91 15.08
N GLN A 151 -0.48 18.36 15.98
CA GLN A 151 -1.58 19.08 16.64
C GLN A 151 -1.36 19.31 18.14
N LYS A 152 -0.15 19.07 18.67
CA LYS A 152 0.10 19.08 20.12
C LYS A 152 0.74 20.38 20.61
N HIS A 153 1.52 21.05 19.77
CA HIS A 153 2.26 22.27 20.11
C HIS A 153 2.17 23.30 18.97
N PRO A 154 1.19 24.23 19.01
CA PRO A 154 0.84 25.10 17.88
C PRO A 154 2.00 25.88 17.25
N TYR A 155 2.99 26.30 18.04
CA TYR A 155 4.12 27.11 17.57
C TYR A 155 5.31 26.28 17.06
N LEU A 156 5.59 25.13 17.68
CA LEU A 156 6.67 24.22 17.22
C LEU A 156 6.21 23.40 16.00
N ASP A 157 4.91 23.09 15.95
CA ASP A 157 4.33 22.26 14.91
C ASP A 157 4.17 23.03 13.59
N ALA A 158 4.13 24.37 13.62
CA ALA A 158 3.97 25.18 12.41
C ALA A 158 5.14 25.01 11.42
N GLU A 159 6.39 25.03 11.91
CA GLU A 159 7.58 24.82 11.07
C GLU A 159 7.61 23.38 10.52
N LEU A 160 7.28 22.40 11.37
CA LEU A 160 7.22 20.99 10.99
C LEU A 160 6.11 20.69 9.98
N LEU A 161 4.96 21.36 10.10
CA LEU A 161 3.86 21.28 9.14
C LEU A 161 4.28 21.79 7.76
N VAL A 162 4.97 22.93 7.70
CA VAL A 162 5.49 23.47 6.44
C VAL A 162 6.47 22.51 5.79
N LEU A 163 7.38 21.90 6.59
CA LEU A 163 8.31 20.89 6.08
C LEU A 163 7.58 19.63 5.62
N ASN A 164 6.58 19.16 6.37
CA ASN A 164 5.76 18.02 5.99
C ASN A 164 5.05 18.28 4.66
N ASP A 165 4.36 19.42 4.54
CA ASP A 165 3.65 19.81 3.32
C ASP A 165 4.61 19.97 2.12
N PHE A 166 5.81 20.49 2.35
CA PHE A 166 6.82 20.59 1.30
C PHE A 166 7.24 19.20 0.78
N ILE A 167 7.50 18.25 1.68
CA ILE A 167 7.84 16.87 1.31
C ILE A 167 6.66 16.20 0.60
N ASP A 168 5.47 16.31 1.19
CA ASP A 168 4.26 15.64 0.76
C ASP A 168 3.72 16.15 -0.57
N LEU A 169 3.93 17.43 -0.89
CA LEU A 169 3.44 18.04 -2.12
C LEU A 169 4.57 18.26 -3.12
N LYS A 170 5.61 19.02 -2.76
CA LYS A 170 6.60 19.49 -3.73
C LYS A 170 7.61 18.41 -4.12
N LEU A 171 8.14 17.67 -3.15
CA LEU A 171 9.04 16.55 -3.47
C LEU A 171 8.29 15.39 -4.10
N PHE A 172 7.04 15.15 -3.68
CA PHE A 172 6.19 14.16 -4.34
C PHE A 172 5.88 14.54 -5.79
N ASP A 173 5.48 15.79 -6.06
CA ASP A 173 5.22 16.24 -7.43
C ASP A 173 6.47 16.15 -8.31
N LEU A 174 7.66 16.48 -7.76
CA LEU A 174 8.93 16.29 -8.46
C LEU A 174 9.18 14.81 -8.80
N TRP A 175 8.90 13.90 -7.87
CA TRP A 175 8.98 12.48 -8.14
C TRP A 175 8.02 12.10 -9.29
N ILE A 176 6.73 12.46 -9.21
CA ILE A 176 5.79 12.16 -10.30
C ILE A 176 6.28 12.71 -11.66
N LEU A 177 6.87 13.91 -11.69
CA LEU A 177 7.47 14.48 -12.90
C LEU A 177 8.63 13.64 -13.44
N CYS A 178 9.56 13.19 -12.59
CA CYS A 178 10.62 12.28 -13.00
C CYS A 178 10.03 10.97 -13.56
N LEU A 179 8.95 10.47 -12.97
CA LEU A 179 8.25 9.27 -13.44
C LEU A 179 7.72 9.46 -14.87
N LEU A 180 7.00 10.55 -15.10
CA LEU A 180 6.29 10.77 -16.36
C LEU A 180 7.22 11.19 -17.50
N ASN A 181 8.34 11.85 -17.20
CA ASN A 181 9.17 12.51 -18.21
C ASN A 181 10.57 11.92 -18.38
N GLU A 182 11.11 11.21 -17.37
CA GLU A 182 12.43 10.60 -17.47
C GLU A 182 12.35 9.14 -17.86
N ASN A 183 13.35 8.66 -18.60
CA ASN A 183 13.49 7.24 -18.87
C ASN A 183 14.17 6.57 -17.65
N ILE A 184 13.36 5.94 -16.80
CA ILE A 184 13.84 5.30 -15.57
C ILE A 184 14.30 3.88 -15.88
N ASP A 185 15.62 3.66 -15.90
CA ASP A 185 16.25 2.35 -16.20
C ASP A 185 15.74 1.20 -15.31
N ARG A 186 15.21 1.50 -14.12
CA ARG A 186 14.73 0.53 -13.12
C ARG A 186 13.23 0.64 -12.85
N PHE A 187 12.45 1.13 -13.81
CA PHE A 187 11.00 1.28 -13.68
C PHE A 187 10.31 -0.05 -13.29
N ASP A 188 10.71 -1.15 -13.93
CA ASP A 188 10.18 -2.49 -13.65
C ASP A 188 10.39 -2.89 -12.19
N GLU A 189 11.54 -2.53 -11.62
CA GLU A 189 11.86 -2.82 -10.22
C GLU A 189 11.10 -1.92 -9.26
N ILE A 190 10.81 -0.68 -9.64
CA ILE A 190 9.99 0.20 -8.79
C ILE A 190 8.59 -0.38 -8.62
N PHE A 191 8.00 -0.92 -9.69
CA PHE A 191 6.60 -1.34 -9.74
C PHE A 191 6.35 -2.86 -9.68
N ASP A 192 7.38 -3.67 -9.44
CA ASP A 192 7.31 -5.15 -9.41
C ASP A 192 6.72 -5.74 -10.71
N ILE A 193 7.14 -5.22 -11.86
CA ILE A 193 6.69 -5.72 -13.17
C ILE A 193 7.32 -7.10 -13.39
N ASP A 194 6.46 -8.11 -13.62
CA ASP A 194 6.88 -9.51 -13.74
C ASP A 194 7.87 -9.67 -14.91
N SER A 195 9.05 -10.23 -14.63
CA SER A 195 10.09 -10.50 -15.62
C SER A 195 9.63 -11.49 -16.70
N LYS A 196 8.58 -12.28 -16.45
CA LYS A 196 7.96 -13.12 -17.50
C LYS A 196 7.35 -12.27 -18.63
N LEU A 197 6.99 -11.02 -18.37
CA LEU A 197 6.49 -10.10 -19.39
C LEU A 197 7.58 -9.65 -20.37
N ASP A 198 8.87 -9.88 -20.07
CA ASP A 198 9.96 -9.63 -21.02
C ASP A 198 9.84 -10.50 -22.28
N LEU A 199 9.10 -11.62 -22.19
CA LEU A 199 8.79 -12.48 -23.34
C LEU A 199 7.76 -11.85 -24.30
N SER A 200 7.02 -10.83 -23.86
CA SER A 200 6.00 -10.14 -24.65
C SER A 200 6.07 -8.63 -24.48
N PHE A 201 6.77 -7.99 -25.42
CA PHE A 201 6.91 -6.53 -25.47
C PHE A 201 5.57 -5.80 -25.38
N VAL A 202 4.54 -6.29 -26.08
CA VAL A 202 3.21 -5.67 -26.08
C VAL A 202 2.56 -5.74 -24.69
N ALA A 203 2.61 -6.90 -24.03
CA ALA A 203 2.03 -7.06 -22.69
C ALA A 203 2.74 -6.16 -21.68
N LYS A 204 4.08 -6.09 -21.73
CA LYS A 204 4.88 -5.21 -20.89
C LYS A 204 4.52 -3.73 -21.12
N SER A 205 4.43 -3.31 -22.39
CA SER A 205 4.04 -1.94 -22.74
C SER A 205 2.65 -1.57 -22.24
N LEU A 206 1.67 -2.49 -22.33
CA LEU A 206 0.32 -2.24 -21.79
C LEU A 206 0.30 -2.09 -20.27
N VAL A 207 1.09 -2.89 -19.54
CA VAL A 207 1.21 -2.79 -18.08
C VAL A 207 1.87 -1.46 -17.69
N ILE A 208 2.94 -1.07 -18.37
CA ILE A 208 3.63 0.21 -18.14
C ILE A 208 2.69 1.39 -18.41
N ASN A 209 1.95 1.37 -19.54
CA ASN A 209 0.99 2.41 -19.88
C ASN A 209 -0.15 2.51 -18.85
N ASN A 210 -0.61 1.37 -18.33
CA ASN A 210 -1.61 1.34 -17.26
C ASN A 210 -1.09 2.01 -15.98
N ILE A 211 0.18 1.78 -15.62
CA ILE A 211 0.82 2.47 -14.49
C ILE A 211 0.87 3.98 -14.75
N TYR A 212 1.36 4.41 -15.91
CA TYR A 212 1.44 5.83 -16.25
C TYR A 212 0.08 6.54 -16.22
N SER A 213 -0.98 5.90 -16.72
CA SER A 213 -2.33 6.48 -16.68
C SER A 213 -2.86 6.69 -15.27
N GLU A 214 -2.35 5.97 -14.28
CA GLU A 214 -2.79 6.08 -12.89
C GLU A 214 -1.87 7.02 -12.09
N VAL A 215 -0.58 7.03 -12.41
CA VAL A 215 0.43 7.91 -11.79
C VAL A 215 0.06 9.38 -11.86
N GLU A 216 -0.52 9.85 -12.97
CA GLU A 216 -0.96 11.25 -13.10
C GLU A 216 -2.08 11.64 -12.11
N HIS A 217 -2.85 10.67 -11.63
CA HIS A 217 -3.95 10.88 -10.70
C HIS A 217 -3.51 10.79 -9.23
N TRP A 218 -2.33 10.25 -8.96
CA TRP A 218 -1.85 10.04 -7.61
C TRP A 218 -1.74 11.34 -6.81
N ARG A 219 -2.28 11.31 -5.59
CA ARG A 219 -2.42 12.48 -4.72
C ARG A 219 -2.97 13.71 -5.43
N ALA A 220 -3.87 13.61 -6.42
CA ALA A 220 -4.36 14.77 -7.18
C ALA A 220 -3.24 15.59 -7.88
N PHE A 221 -2.18 14.92 -8.35
CA PHE A 221 -1.09 15.54 -9.10
C PHE A 221 -1.59 16.31 -10.34
N ARG A 222 -2.43 15.68 -11.16
CA ARG A 222 -3.06 16.30 -12.33
C ARG A 222 -3.84 17.57 -11.98
N THR A 223 -4.56 17.58 -10.86
CA THR A 223 -5.31 18.76 -10.40
C THR A 223 -4.40 19.91 -9.96
N ARG A 224 -3.24 19.60 -9.36
CA ARG A 224 -2.26 20.63 -8.98
C ARG A 224 -1.48 21.17 -10.16
N ASN A 225 -1.27 20.37 -11.19
CA ASN A 225 -0.45 20.69 -12.36
C ASN A 225 -1.24 20.57 -13.68
N PRO A 226 -2.38 21.28 -13.84
CA PRO A 226 -3.28 21.10 -14.98
C PRO A 226 -2.60 21.40 -16.33
N ASN A 227 -1.76 22.43 -16.37
CA ASN A 227 -1.05 22.88 -17.57
C ASN A 227 -0.16 21.80 -18.21
N LEU A 228 0.24 20.76 -17.48
CA LEU A 228 1.03 19.66 -18.03
C LEU A 228 0.20 18.71 -18.91
N PHE A 229 -1.12 18.68 -18.70
CA PHE A 229 -2.04 17.73 -19.32
C PHE A 229 -2.97 18.39 -20.34
N ASP A 230 -3.20 19.70 -20.23
CA ASP A 230 -4.06 20.46 -21.15
C ASP A 230 -3.58 20.40 -22.62
N TYR A 231 -2.27 20.27 -22.86
CA TYR A 231 -1.71 20.12 -24.21
C TYR A 231 -2.03 18.76 -24.87
N MET A 232 -2.27 17.71 -24.08
CA MET A 232 -2.61 16.38 -24.61
C MET A 232 -4.06 16.34 -25.11
N GLU A 233 -4.99 17.06 -24.47
CA GLU A 233 -6.38 17.18 -24.92
C GLU A 233 -6.51 18.00 -26.22
N LEU A 234 -5.66 19.03 -26.38
CA LEU A 234 -5.66 19.88 -27.57
C LEU A 234 -5.22 19.11 -28.83
N LEU A 235 -4.22 18.23 -28.73
CA LEU A 235 -3.77 17.37 -29.84
C LEU A 235 -4.79 16.30 -30.24
N LEU A 236 -5.58 15.79 -29.29
CA LEU A 236 -6.66 14.83 -29.56
C LEU A 236 -7.93 15.50 -30.10
N SER A 237 -8.13 16.80 -29.88
CA SER A 237 -9.25 17.57 -30.43
C SER A 237 -9.04 18.06 -31.87
N THR A 238 -7.82 17.90 -32.41
CA THR A 238 -7.43 18.34 -33.76
C THR A 238 -7.32 17.20 -34.79
N ASN A 239 -7.75 15.98 -34.45
CA ASN A 239 -7.93 14.86 -35.38
C ASN A 239 -9.38 14.35 -35.34
#